data_AF-A0A7C3GU86-F1
#
_entry.id   AF-A0A7C3GU86-F1
#
_cell.length_a   1.000
_cell.length_b   1.000
_cell.length_c   1.000
_cell.angle_alpha   90.00
_cell.angle_beta   90.00
_cell.angle_gamma   90.00
#
_symmetry.space_group_name_H-M   'P 1'
#
loop_
_entity.id
_entity.type
_entity.pdbx_description
1 polymer ?
#
loop_
_entity_poly.entity_id
_entity_poly.type
_entity_poly.pdbx_seq_one_letter_code
_entity_poly.pdbx_strand_id
1 'polypeptide(L)'
;MSARTVFTNPVHFLAFGGGSGLAPKAPGTFGTLVGIPFFLLFASLPLPVYILITAVMFAVGIWICGRSSALLGVHDHPGIVWDEIVGFLVTM
;
A
#
# COMPACT_ATOMS: atom_id res chain seq x y z
N MET A 1 -9.06 -6.22 13.50
CA MET A 1 -9.78 -6.17 12.21
C MET A 1 -9.92 -7.58 11.64
N SER A 2 -11.04 -7.95 11.02
CA SER A 2 -11.21 -9.28 10.40
C SER A 2 -10.65 -9.30 8.97
N ALA A 3 -10.01 -10.39 8.56
CA ALA A 3 -9.57 -10.58 7.17
C ALA A 3 -10.72 -10.41 6.17
N ARG A 4 -11.93 -10.84 6.54
CA ARG A 4 -13.13 -10.65 5.71
C ARG A 4 -13.37 -9.18 5.37
N THR A 5 -13.16 -8.25 6.31
CA THR A 5 -13.34 -6.81 6.09
C THR A 5 -12.34 -6.27 5.06
N VAL A 6 -11.10 -6.78 5.06
CA VAL A 6 -10.08 -6.40 4.08
C VAL A 6 -10.45 -6.89 2.69
N PHE A 7 -10.81 -8.16 2.54
CA PHE A 7 -11.05 -8.76 1.21
C PHE A 7 -12.42 -8.44 0.60
N THR A 8 -13.36 -7.86 1.35
CA THR A 8 -14.71 -7.51 0.83
C THR A 8 -14.85 -6.03 0.45
N ASN A 9 -13.90 -5.18 0.84
CA ASN A 9 -13.90 -3.77 0.49
C ASN A 9 -12.64 -3.43 -0.32
N PRO A 10 -12.78 -2.92 -1.56
CA PRO A 10 -11.63 -2.64 -2.41
C PRO A 10 -10.68 -1.60 -1.82
N VAL A 11 -11.19 -0.63 -1.04
CA VAL A 11 -10.35 0.36 -0.36
C VAL A 11 -9.48 -0.31 0.70
N HIS A 12 -10.05 -1.20 1.51
CA HIS A 12 -9.26 -1.93 2.52
C HIS A 12 -8.31 -2.92 1.88
N PHE A 13 -8.72 -3.61 0.82
CA PHE A 13 -7.84 -4.53 0.10
C PHE A 13 -6.57 -3.83 -0.39
N LEU A 14 -6.73 -2.66 -1.02
CA LEU A 14 -5.58 -1.85 -1.46
C LEU A 14 -4.80 -1.30 -0.28
N ALA A 15 -5.47 -0.64 0.67
CA ALA A 15 -4.82 -0.04 1.84
C ALA A 15 -3.98 -1.04 2.65
N PHE A 16 -4.41 -2.30 2.75
CA PHE A 16 -3.71 -3.37 3.47
C PHE A 16 -2.74 -4.14 2.57
N GLY A 17 -2.36 -3.61 1.41
CA GLY A 17 -1.37 -4.24 0.51
C GLY A 17 -1.80 -5.62 0.01
N GLY A 18 -3.08 -5.81 -0.28
CA GLY A 18 -3.64 -7.11 -0.66
C GLY A 18 -3.75 -8.11 0.50
N GLY A 19 -3.67 -7.63 1.73
CA GLY A 19 -3.72 -8.44 2.95
C GLY A 19 -2.37 -8.59 3.67
N SER A 20 -1.27 -8.07 3.13
CA SER A 20 0.03 -8.05 3.81
C SER A 20 -0.01 -7.30 5.14
N GLY A 21 -0.81 -6.23 5.22
CA GLY A 21 -1.05 -5.46 6.44
C GLY A 21 -1.83 -6.21 7.53
N LEU A 22 -2.35 -7.42 7.25
CA LEU A 22 -2.92 -8.31 8.27
C LEU A 22 -1.86 -9.16 8.98
N ALA A 23 -0.59 -9.06 8.60
CA ALA A 23 0.48 -9.82 9.24
C ALA A 23 0.53 -9.51 10.75
N PRO A 24 0.64 -10.53 11.60
CA PRO A 24 0.56 -10.36 13.05
C PRO A 24 1.76 -9.64 13.66
N LYS A 25 2.88 -9.55 12.92
CA LYS A 25 4.12 -8.89 13.34
C LYS A 25 4.69 -8.11 12.16
N ALA A 26 5.14 -6.89 12.44
CA ALA A 26 5.77 -5.98 11.47
C ALA A 26 4.98 -5.89 10.14
N PRO A 27 3.69 -5.51 10.16
CA PRO A 27 2.87 -5.41 8.96
C PRO A 27 3.52 -4.55 7.87
N GLY A 28 4.17 -3.44 8.23
CA GLY A 28 4.93 -2.62 7.29
C GLY A 28 6.04 -3.36 6.53
N THR A 29 6.74 -4.31 7.18
CA THR A 29 7.73 -5.17 6.49
C THR A 29 7.07 -6.03 5.42
N PHE A 30 5.90 -6.61 5.72
CA PHE A 30 5.13 -7.34 4.72
C PHE A 30 4.56 -6.41 3.63
N GLY A 31 4.25 -5.16 3.96
CA GLY A 31 3.95 -4.09 3.00
C GLY A 31 5.12 -3.86 2.03
N THR A 32 6.34 -3.70 2.53
CA THR A 32 7.54 -3.57 1.69
C THR A 32 7.76 -4.79 0.79
N LEU A 33 7.51 -6.00 1.29
CA LEU A 33 7.58 -7.22 0.46
C LEU A 33 6.60 -7.19 -0.71
N VAL A 34 5.44 -6.54 -0.55
CA VAL A 34 4.50 -6.28 -1.65
C VAL A 34 5.04 -5.22 -2.60
N GLY A 35 5.81 -4.24 -2.12
CA GLY A 35 6.52 -3.28 -2.97
C GLY A 35 7.53 -3.90 -3.93
N ILE A 36 8.17 -5.02 -3.57
CA ILE A 36 9.17 -5.71 -4.42
C ILE A 36 8.62 -6.10 -5.80
N PRO A 37 7.50 -6.85 -5.95
CA PRO A 37 6.97 -7.18 -7.26
C PRO A 37 6.53 -5.95 -8.06
N PHE A 38 6.02 -4.88 -7.41
CA PHE A 38 5.75 -3.62 -8.11
C PHE A 38 7.05 -2.99 -8.64
N PHE A 39 8.11 -2.97 -7.84
CA PHE A 39 9.42 -2.48 -8.29
C PHE A 39 9.93 -3.29 -9.47
N LEU A 40 9.96 -4.63 -9.36
CA LEU A 40 10.45 -5.50 -10.44
C LEU A 40 9.65 -5.31 -11.74
N LEU A 41 8.35 -5.03 -11.63
CA LEU A 41 7.49 -4.73 -12.78
C LEU A 41 7.85 -3.38 -13.44
N PHE A 42 8.20 -2.36 -12.65
CA PHE A 42 8.44 -1.00 -13.13
C PHE A 42 9.92 -0.66 -13.37
N ALA A 43 10.86 -1.42 -12.81
CA ALA A 43 12.29 -1.13 -12.81
C ALA A 43 12.91 -1.08 -14.21
N SER A 44 12.30 -1.71 -15.20
CA SER A 44 12.75 -1.69 -16.60
C SER A 44 12.17 -0.53 -17.43
N LEU A 45 11.25 0.26 -16.85
CA LEU A 45 10.63 1.38 -17.55
C LEU A 45 11.58 2.58 -17.62
N PRO A 46 11.41 3.47 -18.63
CA PRO A 46 12.13 4.73 -18.66
C PRO A 46 11.92 5.52 -17.36
N LEU A 47 12.97 6.13 -16.82
CA LEU A 47 12.94 6.86 -15.55
C LEU A 47 11.76 7.85 -15.42
N PRO A 48 11.41 8.67 -16.45
CA PRO A 48 10.25 9.56 -16.33
C PRO A 48 8.92 8.83 -16.13
N VAL A 49 8.77 7.64 -16.72
CA VAL A 49 7.57 6.81 -16.58
C VAL A 49 7.52 6.19 -15.19
N TYR A 50 8.64 5.69 -14.68
CA TYR A 50 8.75 5.18 -13.30
C TYR A 50 8.36 6.25 -12.28
N ILE A 51 8.94 7.45 -12.40
CA ILE A 51 8.62 8.60 -11.53
C ILE A 51 7.13 8.94 -11.61
N LEU A 52 6.56 8.99 -12.81
CA LEU A 52 5.14 9.28 -13.00
C LEU A 52 4.25 8.23 -12.32
N ILE A 53 4.54 6.94 -12.49
CA ILE A 53 3.79 5.85 -11.85
C ILE A 53 3.87 5.96 -10.33
N THR A 54 5.08 6.11 -9.78
CA THR A 54 5.29 6.25 -8.34
C THR A 54 4.57 7.48 -7.78
N ALA A 55 4.60 8.62 -8.48
CA ALA A 55 3.87 9.83 -8.10
C ALA A 55 2.35 9.63 -8.12
N VAL A 56 1.81 8.93 -9.11
CA VAL A 56 0.39 8.57 -9.18
C VAL A 56 0.01 7.65 -8.02
N MET A 57 0.81 6.61 -7.74
CA MET A 57 0.58 5.70 -6.62
C MET A 57 0.62 6.43 -5.26
N PHE A 58 1.51 7.41 -5.11
CA PHE A 58 1.55 8.28 -3.93
C PHE A 58 0.27 9.11 -3.80
N ALA A 59 -0.13 9.82 -4.86
CA ALA A 59 -1.31 10.68 -4.84
C ALA A 59 -2.60 9.90 -4.57
N VAL A 60 -2.76 8.74 -5.22
CA VAL A 60 -3.88 7.82 -4.99
C VAL A 60 -3.83 7.25 -3.56
N GLY A 61 -2.62 6.96 -3.06
CA GLY A 61 -2.38 6.48 -1.70
C GLY A 61 -2.95 7.39 -0.61
N ILE A 62 -2.81 8.71 -0.76
CA ILE A 62 -3.37 9.69 0.19
C ILE A 62 -4.87 9.46 0.38
N TRP A 63 -5.60 9.28 -0.73
CA TRP A 63 -7.03 9.02 -0.69
C TRP A 63 -7.36 7.62 -0.14
N ILE A 64 -6.63 6.58 -0.57
CA ILE A 64 -6.84 5.20 -0.11
C ILE A 64 -6.64 5.07 1.40
N CYS A 65 -5.51 5.57 1.94
CA CYS A 65 -5.19 5.50 3.36
C CYS A 65 -6.18 6.30 4.19
N GLY A 66 -6.53 7.52 3.75
CA GLY A 66 -7.52 8.36 4.42
C GLY A 66 -8.91 7.72 4.44
N ARG A 67 -9.36 7.18 3.31
CA ARG A 67 -10.67 6.51 3.21
C ARG A 67 -10.72 5.22 4.03
N SER A 68 -9.66 4.42 4.02
CA SER A 68 -9.55 3.20 4.83
C SER A 68 -9.61 3.52 6.33
N SER A 69 -8.86 4.53 6.77
CA SER A 69 -8.85 5.01 8.16
C SER A 69 -10.25 5.49 8.60
N ALA A 70 -10.91 6.30 7.77
CA ALA A 70 -12.27 6.77 8.03
C ALA A 70 -13.29 5.62 8.13
N LEU A 71 -13.19 4.62 7.25
CA LEU A 71 -14.06 3.44 7.26
C LEU A 71 -13.84 2.54 8.48
N LEU A 72 -12.61 2.48 8.99
CA LEU A 72 -12.28 1.72 10.19
C LEU A 72 -12.61 2.47 11.49
N GLY A 73 -12.91 3.78 11.41
CA GLY A 73 -13.17 4.61 12.58
C GLY A 73 -11.94 4.79 13.47
N VAL A 74 -10.74 4.53 12.93
CA VAL A 74 -9.46 4.70 13.62
C VAL A 74 -8.54 5.52 12.75
N HIS A 75 -7.84 6.45 13.38
CA HIS A 75 -6.75 7.16 12.73
C HIS A 75 -5.52 6.25 12.69
N ASP A 76 -4.90 6.16 11.52
CA ASP A 76 -3.58 5.56 11.33
C ASP A 76 -3.48 4.09 11.83
N HIS A 77 -4.33 3.23 11.26
CA HIS A 77 -4.31 1.82 11.61
C HIS A 77 -3.00 1.16 11.12
N PRO A 78 -2.24 0.46 11.98
CA PRO A 78 -0.89 -0.04 11.66
C PRO A 78 -0.84 -1.11 10.56
N GLY A 79 -2.00 -1.62 10.14
CA GLY A 79 -2.15 -2.54 9.01
C GLY A 79 -2.44 -1.85 7.67
N ILE A 80 -2.66 -0.53 7.65
CA ILE A 80 -2.63 0.23 6.40
C ILE A 80 -1.16 0.33 6.02
N VAL A 81 -0.79 -0.29 4.90
CA VAL A 81 0.62 -0.45 4.50
C VAL A 81 0.92 0.01 3.08
N TRP A 82 0.06 0.87 2.54
CA TRP A 82 0.22 1.39 1.18
C TRP A 82 1.42 2.34 1.09
N ASP A 83 1.70 3.08 2.15
CA ASP A 83 2.83 4.00 2.25
C ASP A 83 4.17 3.26 2.30
N GLU A 84 4.29 2.05 2.85
CA GLU A 84 5.51 1.26 2.76
C GLU A 84 5.74 0.71 1.35
N ILE A 85 4.66 0.37 0.62
CA ILE A 85 4.75 -0.04 -0.79
C ILE A 85 5.29 1.13 -1.61
N VAL A 86 4.67 2.31 -1.50
CA VAL A 86 5.06 3.49 -2.28
C VAL A 86 6.42 4.02 -1.83
N GLY A 87 6.70 4.06 -0.53
CA GLY A 87 7.98 4.49 0.02
C GLY A 87 9.14 3.62 -0.45
N PHE A 88 8.91 2.31 -0.59
CA PHE A 88 9.89 1.41 -1.21
C PHE A 88 10.17 1.78 -2.67
N LEU A 89 9.14 2.06 -3.47
CA LEU A 89 9.29 2.51 -4.86
C LEU A 89 9.97 3.88 -4.97
N VAL A 90 9.80 4.76 -3.99
CA VAL A 90 10.53 6.05 -3.95
C VAL A 90 12.01 5.83 -3.64
N THR A 91 12.32 4.81 -2.84
CA THR A 91 13.70 4.51 -2.41
C THR A 91 14.53 3.83 -3.49
N MET A 92 13.89 3.01 -4.33
CA MET A 92 14.52 2.19 -5.38
C MET A 92 14.43 2.87 -6.74
#